data_AF-A0A8T4CBA6-F1
#
_entry.id   AF-A0A8T4CBA6-F1
#
_cell.length_a   1.000
_cell.length_b   1.000
_cell.length_c   1.000
_cell.angle_alpha   90.00
_cell.angle_beta   90.00
_cell.angle_gamma   90.00
#
_symmetry.space_group_name_H-M   'P 1'
#
loop_
_entity.id
_entity.type
_entity.pdbx_description
1 polymer ?
#
loop_
_entity_poly.entity_id
_entity_poly.type
_entity_poly.pdbx_seq_one_letter_code
_entity_poly.pdbx_strand_id
1 'polypeptide(L)'
;MIMKGKLAALAVVIALSFGLAGAAAAAGSGGGPGGSRNQEQERARAMDQAEECNMFGQTNQKGNEFSGKYMMFRHTNGTIEDYRVGGSQLQLFASVGPDPFNFSGSGADGAVAYVNGTAARFMAHNNPSSALQFQKSGGAEVRLRFELAAGFTARHMNGSQNVLISGPVEAVLVVENGNCTQNGSHVEVALRAGDGMATVRTRAQTQSEERLRLQEKVGTGSLAGEIDVVAVNGTHTESALGYAHSTSLVVKNAGKGKVTLAVRAEYSEGKLFRIGLDRDTAGTGSADELRCRLDGQPMKRVSVQELERLQNEKSAQAAYCAEFGDRGCDVLAYVPHFSEHELALEKAARPGTQTTPGFELALVILVIAWALVVFVAIRRRA
;
A
#
# COMPACT_ATOMS: atom_id res chain seq x y z
N MET A 1 37.36 -44.92 31.73
CA MET A 1 36.15 -45.53 31.15
C MET A 1 35.14 -44.41 30.96
N ILE A 2 35.19 -43.75 29.80
CA ILE A 2 34.57 -42.44 29.53
C ILE A 2 33.35 -42.67 28.63
N MET A 3 32.19 -42.22 29.08
CA MET A 3 30.91 -42.29 28.37
C MET A 3 30.98 -41.48 27.08
N LYS A 4 30.73 -42.16 25.95
CA LYS A 4 30.53 -41.56 24.62
C LYS A 4 29.08 -41.08 24.50
N GLY A 5 28.87 -39.77 24.58
CA GLY A 5 27.63 -39.13 24.14
C GLY A 5 27.64 -38.99 22.62
N LYS A 6 26.77 -39.73 21.93
CA LYS A 6 26.48 -39.53 20.51
C LYS A 6 25.50 -38.37 20.38
N LEU A 7 25.96 -37.20 19.95
CA LEU A 7 25.08 -36.18 19.39
C LEU A 7 24.59 -36.65 18.02
N ALA A 8 23.29 -36.89 17.91
CA ALA A 8 22.62 -37.09 16.64
C ALA A 8 22.53 -35.73 15.92
N ALA A 9 23.15 -35.64 14.74
CA ALA A 9 23.00 -34.51 13.85
C ALA A 9 21.56 -34.52 13.29
N LEU A 10 20.73 -33.62 13.82
CA LEU A 10 19.44 -33.29 13.24
C LEU A 10 19.70 -32.34 12.06
N ALA A 11 19.77 -32.89 10.85
CA ALA A 11 19.75 -32.11 9.62
C ALA A 11 18.36 -31.49 9.46
N VAL A 12 18.19 -30.27 9.99
CA VAL A 12 17.04 -29.43 9.68
C VAL A 12 17.25 -28.91 8.26
N VAL A 13 16.55 -29.53 7.31
CA VAL A 13 16.31 -28.94 6.00
C VAL A 13 15.47 -27.68 6.24
N ILE A 14 16.12 -26.52 6.30
CA ILE A 14 15.46 -25.22 6.23
C ILE A 14 14.93 -25.12 4.81
N ALA A 15 13.69 -25.57 4.61
CA ALA A 15 12.90 -25.13 3.48
C ALA A 15 12.73 -23.61 3.66
N LEU A 16 13.45 -22.83 2.85
CA LEU A 16 13.24 -21.39 2.70
C LEU A 16 11.79 -21.17 2.27
N SER A 17 10.94 -20.95 3.26
CA SER A 17 9.61 -20.40 3.08
C SER A 17 9.78 -18.98 2.56
N PHE A 18 9.71 -18.80 1.24
CA PHE A 18 9.26 -17.55 0.63
C PHE A 18 7.80 -17.34 1.03
N GLY A 19 7.60 -16.97 2.29
CA GLY A 19 6.33 -16.73 2.93
C GLY A 19 6.19 -15.24 3.25
N LEU A 20 5.46 -14.54 2.40
CA LEU A 20 4.47 -13.54 2.81
C LEU A 20 4.95 -12.25 3.51
N ALA A 21 5.86 -11.50 2.88
CA ALA A 21 5.78 -10.03 2.88
C ALA A 21 5.78 -9.43 1.46
N GLY A 22 5.82 -10.30 0.45
CA GLY A 22 5.96 -9.93 -0.95
C GLY A 22 5.22 -10.84 -1.94
N ALA A 23 4.41 -11.76 -1.40
CA ALA A 23 3.59 -12.74 -2.11
C ALA A 23 2.10 -12.58 -1.77
N ALA A 24 1.66 -11.34 -1.50
CA ALA A 24 0.26 -11.02 -1.32
C ALA A 24 -0.51 -10.86 -2.66
N ALA A 25 0.14 -11.09 -3.81
CA ALA A 25 -0.50 -11.08 -5.13
C ALA A 25 -0.72 -12.49 -5.73
N ALA A 26 -0.54 -13.56 -4.95
CA ALA A 26 -0.69 -14.94 -5.44
C ALA A 26 -1.53 -15.81 -4.49
N ALA A 27 -2.79 -15.45 -4.28
CA ALA A 27 -3.83 -16.40 -3.90
C ALA A 27 -4.73 -16.61 -5.12
N GLY A 28 -4.23 -17.41 -6.06
CA GLY A 28 -4.98 -17.88 -7.22
C GLY A 28 -6.22 -18.65 -6.78
N SER A 29 -7.36 -18.08 -7.12
CA SER A 29 -8.70 -18.65 -7.07
C SER A 29 -8.73 -20.10 -7.57
N GLY A 30 -9.12 -21.02 -6.68
CA GLY A 30 -9.67 -22.32 -7.08
C GLY A 30 -11.03 -22.10 -7.76
N GLY A 31 -11.01 -21.72 -9.04
CA GLY A 31 -12.21 -21.46 -9.83
C GLY A 31 -12.40 -22.53 -10.89
N GLY A 32 -13.53 -23.24 -10.83
CA GLY A 32 -13.96 -24.16 -11.89
C GLY A 32 -14.02 -23.47 -13.26
N PRO A 33 -14.09 -24.25 -14.37
CA PRO A 33 -13.79 -23.81 -15.73
C PRO A 33 -14.72 -22.74 -16.36
N GLY A 34 -15.60 -22.10 -15.59
CA GLY A 34 -16.45 -20.97 -16.02
C GLY A 34 -16.16 -19.64 -15.30
N GLY A 35 -15.35 -19.60 -14.23
CA GLY A 35 -15.16 -18.40 -13.40
C GLY A 35 -13.99 -17.48 -13.82
N SER A 36 -13.00 -18.00 -14.54
CA SER A 36 -11.73 -17.29 -14.74
C SER A 36 -11.81 -16.08 -15.68
N ARG A 37 -12.60 -16.15 -16.76
CA ARG A 37 -12.69 -15.06 -17.75
C ARG A 37 -13.35 -13.81 -17.18
N ASN A 38 -14.40 -13.95 -16.37
CA ASN A 38 -15.08 -12.80 -15.76
C ASN A 38 -14.18 -12.14 -14.72
N GLN A 39 -13.46 -12.94 -13.90
CA GLN A 39 -12.53 -12.41 -12.90
C GLN A 39 -11.36 -11.67 -13.54
N GLU A 40 -10.78 -12.19 -14.61
CA GLU A 40 -9.69 -11.53 -15.34
C GLU A 40 -10.15 -10.20 -15.96
N GLN A 41 -11.36 -10.18 -16.55
CA GLN A 41 -11.95 -8.95 -17.06
C GLN A 41 -12.24 -7.92 -15.96
N GLU A 42 -12.74 -8.34 -14.80
CA GLU A 42 -12.97 -7.45 -13.67
C GLU A 42 -11.68 -6.92 -13.06
N ARG A 43 -10.63 -7.75 -12.98
CA ARG A 43 -9.30 -7.33 -12.54
C ARG A 43 -8.69 -6.30 -13.50
N ALA A 44 -8.84 -6.48 -14.81
CA ALA A 44 -8.43 -5.49 -15.81
C ALA A 44 -9.17 -4.16 -15.62
N ARG A 45 -10.51 -4.19 -15.44
CA ARG A 45 -11.31 -2.98 -15.15
C ARG A 45 -10.87 -2.28 -13.87
N ALA A 46 -10.57 -3.03 -12.81
CA ALA A 46 -10.09 -2.46 -11.56
C ALA A 46 -8.72 -1.79 -11.73
N MET A 47 -7.84 -2.33 -12.58
CA MET A 47 -6.57 -1.71 -12.92
C MET A 47 -6.75 -0.43 -13.75
N ASP A 48 -7.63 -0.45 -14.76
CA ASP A 48 -7.97 0.74 -15.56
C ASP A 48 -8.51 1.85 -14.63
N GLN A 49 -9.43 1.51 -13.72
CA GLN A 49 -9.97 2.44 -12.72
C GLN A 49 -8.90 2.98 -11.77
N ALA A 50 -7.96 2.15 -11.32
CA ALA A 50 -6.84 2.61 -10.49
C ALA A 50 -5.97 3.63 -11.22
N GLU A 51 -5.77 3.44 -12.52
CA GLU A 51 -4.99 4.34 -13.36
C GLU A 51 -5.73 5.67 -13.61
N GLU A 52 -7.03 5.61 -13.90
CA GLU A 52 -7.92 6.78 -14.03
C GLU A 52 -7.96 7.61 -12.73
N CYS A 53 -8.04 6.94 -11.57
CA CYS A 53 -8.04 7.59 -10.26
C CYS A 53 -6.65 8.03 -9.79
N ASN A 54 -5.60 7.87 -10.61
CA ASN A 54 -4.22 8.22 -10.28
C ASN A 54 -3.74 7.60 -8.95
N MET A 55 -4.10 6.34 -8.69
CA MET A 55 -3.67 5.59 -7.51
C MET A 55 -2.46 4.71 -7.80
N PHE A 56 -2.51 3.96 -8.89
CA PHE A 56 -1.42 3.17 -9.45
C PHE A 56 -1.81 2.76 -10.88
N GLY A 57 -0.88 2.21 -11.66
CA GLY A 57 -1.17 1.80 -13.03
C GLY A 57 -0.56 0.44 -13.37
N GLN A 58 -0.96 -0.11 -14.51
CA GLN A 58 -0.40 -1.37 -15.00
C GLN A 58 1.07 -1.19 -15.38
N THR A 59 1.90 -2.16 -14.99
CA THR A 59 3.29 -2.25 -15.42
C THR A 59 3.37 -3.09 -16.70
N ASN A 60 4.06 -2.56 -17.70
CA ASN A 60 4.35 -3.23 -18.96
C ASN A 60 5.82 -3.66 -19.00
N GLN A 61 6.08 -4.86 -19.55
CA GLN A 61 7.42 -5.38 -19.77
C GLN A 61 7.68 -5.64 -21.26
N LYS A 62 8.83 -5.19 -21.76
CA LYS A 62 9.33 -5.48 -23.11
C LYS A 62 10.81 -5.87 -23.03
N GLY A 63 11.07 -7.18 -23.02
CA GLY A 63 12.42 -7.69 -22.78
C GLY A 63 12.88 -7.32 -21.38
N ASN A 64 13.99 -6.58 -21.29
CA ASN A 64 14.56 -6.10 -20.03
C ASN A 64 14.10 -4.68 -19.64
N GLU A 65 13.18 -4.09 -20.42
CA GLU A 65 12.60 -2.78 -20.13
C GLU A 65 11.25 -2.92 -19.45
N PHE A 66 11.05 -2.12 -18.40
CA PHE A 66 9.81 -1.97 -17.67
C PHE A 66 9.33 -0.54 -17.76
N SER A 67 8.04 -0.36 -18.01
CA SER A 67 7.42 0.95 -18.13
C SER A 67 6.02 0.97 -17.55
N GLY A 68 5.64 2.13 -17.03
CA GLY A 68 4.31 2.43 -16.55
C GLY A 68 4.10 3.93 -16.44
N LYS A 69 2.90 4.33 -16.06
CA LYS A 69 2.50 5.74 -15.89
C LYS A 69 3.42 6.54 -14.96
N TYR A 70 4.00 5.92 -13.95
CA TYR A 70 4.79 6.61 -12.92
C TYR A 70 6.27 6.26 -12.95
N MET A 71 6.64 5.09 -13.47
CA MET A 71 8.02 4.63 -13.44
C MET A 71 8.45 4.00 -14.77
N MET A 72 9.75 4.02 -15.04
CA MET A 72 10.37 3.32 -16.16
C MET A 72 11.80 2.97 -15.79
N PHE A 73 12.28 1.79 -16.19
CA PHE A 73 13.67 1.40 -16.03
C PHE A 73 14.04 0.26 -16.97
N ARG A 74 15.34 0.00 -17.11
CA ARG A 74 15.89 -1.21 -17.73
C ARG A 74 16.67 -2.00 -16.71
N HIS A 75 16.92 -3.28 -16.96
CA HIS A 75 17.85 -4.04 -16.12
C HIS A 75 18.86 -4.85 -16.91
N THR A 76 20.05 -4.99 -16.35
CA THR A 76 21.13 -5.81 -16.89
C THR A 76 21.70 -6.67 -15.76
N ASN A 77 21.48 -7.98 -15.82
CA ASN A 77 21.96 -8.95 -14.81
C ASN A 77 21.67 -8.56 -13.35
N GLY A 78 20.48 -8.02 -13.08
CA GLY A 78 20.09 -7.61 -11.73
C GLY A 78 20.36 -6.16 -11.37
N THR A 79 21.19 -5.44 -12.14
CA THR A 79 21.37 -3.99 -11.98
C THR A 79 20.19 -3.26 -12.63
N ILE A 80 19.56 -2.35 -11.90
CA ILE A 80 18.55 -1.43 -12.43
C ILE A 80 19.28 -0.27 -13.10
N GLU A 81 18.89 0.09 -14.31
CA GLU A 81 19.49 1.14 -15.13
C GLU A 81 18.43 2.16 -15.53
N ASP A 82 18.82 3.43 -15.61
CA ASP A 82 17.96 4.53 -16.08
C ASP A 82 16.60 4.55 -15.38
N TYR A 83 16.62 4.50 -14.04
CA TYR A 83 15.39 4.52 -13.24
C TYR A 83 14.77 5.91 -13.29
N ARG A 84 13.65 6.02 -13.99
CA ARG A 84 12.89 7.25 -14.22
C ARG A 84 11.60 7.24 -13.42
N VAL A 85 11.21 8.44 -12.97
CA VAL A 85 9.97 8.70 -12.22
C VAL A 85 9.11 9.74 -12.94
N GLY A 86 7.81 9.78 -12.62
CA GLY A 86 6.84 10.64 -13.30
C GLY A 86 6.56 10.21 -14.75
N GLY A 87 6.62 8.91 -15.05
CA GLY A 87 6.25 8.40 -16.37
C GLY A 87 7.27 8.71 -17.45
N SER A 88 8.55 8.47 -17.17
CA SER A 88 9.76 8.70 -18.01
C SER A 88 10.36 10.11 -18.02
N GLN A 89 9.72 11.08 -17.37
CA GLN A 89 10.13 12.49 -17.46
C GLN A 89 11.45 12.80 -16.77
N LEU A 90 11.76 12.13 -15.66
CA LEU A 90 12.89 12.48 -14.82
C LEU A 90 13.67 11.23 -14.41
N GLN A 91 14.92 11.12 -14.86
CA GLN A 91 15.84 10.10 -14.41
C GLN A 91 16.28 10.41 -12.97
N LEU A 92 15.95 9.53 -12.02
CA LEU A 92 16.36 9.67 -10.62
C LEU A 92 17.71 8.98 -10.37
N PHE A 93 17.89 7.78 -10.95
CA PHE A 93 19.13 7.02 -10.84
C PHE A 93 19.68 6.67 -12.22
N ALA A 94 20.99 6.83 -12.39
CA ALA A 94 21.72 6.28 -13.53
C ALA A 94 21.73 4.75 -13.45
N SER A 95 22.04 4.22 -12.26
CA SER A 95 21.95 2.79 -11.96
C SER A 95 21.75 2.53 -10.47
N VAL A 96 21.20 1.36 -10.15
CA VAL A 96 21.13 0.79 -8.80
C VAL A 96 21.58 -0.66 -8.87
N GLY A 97 22.76 -0.93 -8.31
CA GLY A 97 23.43 -2.23 -8.41
C GLY A 97 23.66 -2.86 -7.03
N PRO A 98 23.16 -4.09 -6.79
CA PRO A 98 23.53 -4.91 -5.65
C PRO A 98 24.81 -5.72 -5.89
N ASP A 99 25.67 -5.80 -4.88
CA ASP A 99 26.85 -6.67 -4.84
C ASP A 99 26.93 -7.40 -3.48
N PRO A 100 26.84 -8.75 -3.45
CA PRO A 100 26.60 -9.65 -4.58
C PRO A 100 25.12 -9.72 -4.99
N PHE A 101 24.84 -10.13 -6.24
CA PHE A 101 23.49 -10.44 -6.69
C PHE A 101 23.44 -11.51 -7.78
N ASN A 102 22.83 -12.65 -7.43
CA ASN A 102 22.68 -13.78 -8.34
C ASN A 102 21.34 -13.68 -9.06
N PHE A 103 21.30 -12.95 -10.17
CA PHE A 103 20.08 -12.75 -10.97
C PHE A 103 19.45 -14.09 -11.38
N SER A 104 18.13 -14.20 -11.16
CA SER A 104 17.35 -15.43 -11.41
C SER A 104 16.12 -15.20 -12.29
N GLY A 105 15.74 -13.96 -12.58
CA GLY A 105 14.64 -13.63 -13.50
C GLY A 105 14.06 -12.25 -13.26
N SER A 106 13.13 -11.82 -14.12
CA SER A 106 12.37 -10.57 -13.96
C SER A 106 10.95 -10.75 -14.49
N GLY A 107 10.05 -9.88 -14.04
CA GLY A 107 8.64 -9.95 -14.39
C GLY A 107 7.86 -8.75 -13.89
N ALA A 108 6.57 -8.70 -14.22
CA ALA A 108 5.63 -7.72 -13.68
C ALA A 108 4.34 -8.42 -13.24
N ASP A 109 3.72 -7.91 -12.19
CA ASP A 109 2.39 -8.31 -11.73
C ASP A 109 1.62 -7.06 -11.31
N GLY A 110 0.54 -6.77 -12.04
CA GLY A 110 -0.25 -5.56 -11.88
C GLY A 110 0.61 -4.29 -11.89
N ALA A 111 0.64 -3.59 -10.75
CA ALA A 111 1.38 -2.34 -10.58
C ALA A 111 2.84 -2.50 -10.14
N VAL A 112 3.38 -3.72 -10.08
CA VAL A 112 4.74 -3.97 -9.56
C VAL A 112 5.59 -4.68 -10.61
N ALA A 113 6.73 -4.08 -10.98
CA ALA A 113 7.82 -4.78 -11.65
C ALA A 113 8.76 -5.41 -10.61
N TYR A 114 9.35 -6.56 -10.92
CA TYR A 114 10.37 -7.17 -10.07
C TYR A 114 11.56 -7.71 -10.85
N VAL A 115 12.73 -7.64 -10.23
CA VAL A 115 13.99 -8.24 -10.71
C VAL A 115 14.52 -9.11 -9.59
N ASN A 116 14.47 -10.43 -9.79
CA ASN A 116 14.76 -11.43 -8.78
C ASN A 116 16.22 -11.87 -8.80
N GLY A 117 16.76 -12.10 -7.61
CA GLY A 117 17.94 -12.91 -7.38
C GLY A 117 17.62 -14.10 -6.48
N THR A 118 18.64 -14.90 -6.11
CA THR A 118 18.42 -16.12 -5.30
C THR A 118 17.84 -15.85 -3.90
N ALA A 119 18.27 -14.78 -3.24
CA ALA A 119 17.87 -14.43 -1.87
C ALA A 119 17.58 -12.92 -1.72
N ALA A 120 17.36 -12.24 -2.83
CA ALA A 120 17.08 -10.81 -2.88
C ALA A 120 16.23 -10.48 -4.10
N ARG A 121 15.55 -9.32 -4.08
CA ARG A 121 14.78 -8.83 -5.23
C ARG A 121 14.68 -7.32 -5.21
N PHE A 122 14.64 -6.73 -6.41
CA PHE A 122 14.09 -5.40 -6.60
C PHE A 122 12.59 -5.46 -6.87
N MET A 123 11.87 -4.44 -6.42
CA MET A 123 10.49 -4.16 -6.74
C MET A 123 10.34 -2.69 -7.10
N ALA A 124 9.78 -2.39 -8.26
CA ALA A 124 9.45 -1.03 -8.66
C ALA A 124 7.93 -0.90 -8.75
N HIS A 125 7.38 0.05 -7.99
CA HIS A 125 5.94 0.27 -7.88
C HIS A 125 5.51 1.37 -8.85
N ASN A 126 4.63 1.02 -9.78
CA ASN A 126 4.01 1.94 -10.71
C ASN A 126 2.86 2.70 -10.05
N ASN A 127 3.20 3.55 -9.09
CA ASN A 127 2.26 4.39 -8.36
C ASN A 127 2.83 5.82 -8.21
N PRO A 128 2.05 6.80 -7.73
CA PRO A 128 2.48 8.19 -7.61
C PRO A 128 3.75 8.42 -6.78
N SER A 129 4.12 7.49 -5.89
CA SER A 129 5.39 7.59 -5.16
C SER A 129 6.57 6.97 -5.90
N SER A 130 6.34 6.28 -7.03
CA SER A 130 7.36 5.66 -7.88
C SER A 130 8.42 4.95 -7.05
N ALA A 131 7.97 4.10 -6.13
CA ALA A 131 8.86 3.51 -5.15
C ALA A 131 9.75 2.45 -5.80
N LEU A 132 11.03 2.43 -5.42
CA LEU A 132 11.98 1.38 -5.75
C LEU A 132 12.45 0.74 -4.46
N GLN A 133 12.20 -0.54 -4.30
CA GLN A 133 12.52 -1.30 -3.12
C GLN A 133 13.50 -2.43 -3.46
N PHE A 134 14.51 -2.62 -2.63
CA PHE A 134 15.36 -3.79 -2.60
C PHE A 134 15.14 -4.55 -1.30
N GLN A 135 14.76 -5.81 -1.39
CA GLN A 135 14.59 -6.71 -0.26
C GLN A 135 15.63 -7.81 -0.35
N LYS A 136 16.26 -8.16 0.78
CA LYS A 136 17.00 -9.42 0.92
C LYS A 136 16.44 -10.24 2.07
N SER A 137 16.49 -11.56 1.90
CA SER A 137 16.14 -12.51 2.95
C SER A 137 17.36 -13.34 3.35
N GLY A 138 17.75 -13.25 4.62
CA GLY A 138 18.90 -13.95 5.15
C GLY A 138 20.24 -13.61 4.49
N GLY A 139 21.19 -14.55 4.60
CA GLY A 139 22.47 -14.49 3.90
C GLY A 139 23.46 -13.44 4.44
N ALA A 140 24.54 -13.25 3.69
CA ALA A 140 25.64 -12.33 3.99
C ALA A 140 25.22 -10.85 3.80
N GLU A 141 26.14 -9.94 4.09
CA GLU A 141 26.00 -8.51 3.76
C GLU A 141 25.79 -8.34 2.25
N VAL A 142 24.92 -7.40 1.87
CA VAL A 142 24.73 -6.96 0.47
C VAL A 142 24.93 -5.45 0.43
N ARG A 143 25.73 -4.99 -0.53
CA ARG A 143 25.95 -3.57 -0.78
C ARG A 143 25.14 -3.13 -1.99
N LEU A 144 24.37 -2.07 -1.82
CA LEU A 144 23.67 -1.39 -2.91
C LEU A 144 24.40 -0.09 -3.21
N ARG A 145 24.58 0.20 -4.48
CA ARG A 145 25.09 1.49 -4.93
C ARG A 145 24.04 2.16 -5.81
N PHE A 146 23.53 3.30 -5.33
CA PHE A 146 22.59 4.15 -6.04
C PHE A 146 23.36 5.29 -6.70
N GLU A 147 23.59 5.19 -8.01
CA GLU A 147 24.20 6.26 -8.80
C GLU A 147 23.15 7.33 -9.10
N LEU A 148 23.28 8.51 -8.50
CA LEU A 148 22.32 9.60 -8.67
C LEU A 148 22.43 10.17 -10.10
N ALA A 149 21.29 10.51 -10.70
CA ALA A 149 21.30 11.26 -11.94
C ALA A 149 21.81 12.69 -11.72
N ALA A 150 22.23 13.35 -12.80
CA ALA A 150 22.69 14.74 -12.74
C ALA A 150 21.59 15.66 -12.17
N GLY A 151 21.99 16.59 -11.30
CA GLY A 151 21.07 17.53 -10.64
C GLY A 151 20.43 17.00 -9.35
N PHE A 152 20.74 15.77 -8.96
CA PHE A 152 20.38 15.24 -7.65
C PHE A 152 21.55 15.28 -6.68
N THR A 153 21.22 15.42 -5.40
CA THR A 153 22.14 15.37 -4.27
C THR A 153 21.52 14.54 -3.16
N ALA A 154 22.35 13.96 -2.29
CA ALA A 154 21.90 13.19 -1.15
C ALA A 154 22.44 13.78 0.15
N ARG A 155 21.59 13.82 1.18
CA ARG A 155 21.98 14.14 2.56
C ARG A 155 21.31 13.21 3.56
N HIS A 156 22.01 12.82 4.62
CA HIS A 156 21.38 12.16 5.76
C HIS A 156 20.27 13.04 6.37
N MET A 157 19.19 12.37 6.77
CA MET A 157 18.17 12.99 7.60
C MET A 157 18.64 13.05 9.05
N ASN A 158 18.34 14.16 9.74
CA ASN A 158 18.80 14.37 11.11
C ASN A 158 18.40 13.22 12.03
N GLY A 159 19.38 12.61 12.70
CA GLY A 159 19.16 11.53 13.66
C GLY A 159 18.75 10.18 13.06
N SER A 160 18.88 9.99 11.75
CA SER A 160 18.48 8.76 11.05
C SER A 160 19.55 8.25 10.07
N GLN A 161 19.52 6.95 9.78
CA GLN A 161 20.28 6.33 8.68
C GLN A 161 19.63 6.60 7.30
N ASN A 162 18.43 7.16 7.30
CA ASN A 162 17.69 7.50 6.09
C ASN A 162 18.31 8.70 5.38
N VAL A 163 18.16 8.75 4.07
CA VAL A 163 18.75 9.77 3.21
C VAL A 163 17.64 10.51 2.47
N LEU A 164 17.70 11.84 2.53
CA LEU A 164 16.92 12.71 1.67
C LEU A 164 17.70 12.95 0.38
N ILE A 165 17.09 12.59 -0.74
CA ILE A 165 17.57 12.86 -2.09
C ILE A 165 16.83 14.10 -2.59
N SER A 166 17.57 15.15 -2.93
CA SER A 166 17.05 16.45 -3.36
C SER A 166 17.47 16.74 -4.80
N GLY A 167 16.54 17.24 -5.61
CA GLY A 167 16.75 17.59 -7.01
C GLY A 167 15.44 18.12 -7.63
N PRO A 168 15.20 17.89 -8.94
CA PRO A 168 13.93 18.26 -9.56
C PRO A 168 12.71 17.54 -8.97
N VAL A 169 12.92 16.43 -8.28
CA VAL A 169 11.96 15.81 -7.37
C VAL A 169 12.67 15.47 -6.06
N GLU A 170 11.93 15.42 -4.96
CA GLU A 170 12.46 14.93 -3.69
C GLU A 170 12.17 13.43 -3.54
N ALA A 171 13.09 12.70 -2.93
CA ALA A 171 12.88 11.32 -2.55
C ALA A 171 13.50 11.01 -1.19
N VAL A 172 12.96 10.01 -0.49
CA VAL A 172 13.54 9.49 0.75
C VAL A 172 13.98 8.07 0.50
N LEU A 173 15.24 7.78 0.84
CA LEU A 173 15.79 6.43 0.94
C LEU A 173 15.72 5.99 2.41
N VAL A 174 14.88 4.99 2.67
CA VAL A 174 14.75 4.33 3.96
C VAL A 174 15.61 3.08 3.97
N VAL A 175 16.42 2.89 5.01
CA VAL A 175 17.30 1.73 5.16
C VAL A 175 16.95 0.98 6.45
N GLU A 176 16.66 -0.30 6.31
CA GLU A 176 16.39 -1.20 7.42
C GLU A 176 17.48 -2.28 7.52
N ASN A 177 17.95 -2.52 8.75
CA ASN A 177 19.06 -3.44 9.04
C ASN A 177 20.31 -3.17 8.18
N GLY A 178 20.63 -1.90 7.98
CA GLY A 178 21.78 -1.48 7.21
C GLY A 178 22.30 -0.12 7.64
N ASN A 179 23.40 0.28 7.03
CA ASN A 179 23.96 1.62 7.16
C ASN A 179 24.00 2.26 5.78
N CYS A 180 23.90 3.58 5.76
CA CYS A 180 24.00 4.35 4.52
C CYS A 180 25.24 5.24 4.58
N THR A 181 25.97 5.33 3.47
CA THR A 181 27.03 6.31 3.25
C THR A 181 26.72 7.10 1.99
N GLN A 182 27.09 8.37 1.97
CA GLN A 182 26.84 9.25 0.83
C GLN A 182 28.14 9.84 0.33
N ASN A 183 28.28 9.90 -0.99
CA ASN A 183 29.42 10.53 -1.64
C ASN A 183 28.90 11.22 -2.91
N GLY A 184 28.52 12.49 -2.77
CA GLY A 184 28.20 13.44 -3.86
C GLY A 184 27.29 12.89 -4.97
N SER A 185 27.88 12.12 -5.88
CA SER A 185 27.23 11.48 -7.03
C SER A 185 26.50 10.16 -6.72
N HIS A 186 26.74 9.53 -5.56
CA HIS A 186 26.12 8.25 -5.23
C HIS A 186 25.83 8.08 -3.75
N VAL A 187 24.93 7.14 -3.47
CA VAL A 187 24.58 6.67 -2.12
C VAL A 187 24.88 5.18 -2.06
N GLU A 188 25.66 4.75 -1.07
CA GLU A 188 25.90 3.34 -0.81
C GLU A 188 25.10 2.89 0.42
N VAL A 189 24.47 1.74 0.31
CA VAL A 189 23.74 1.09 1.42
C VAL A 189 24.37 -0.27 1.67
N ALA A 190 24.87 -0.50 2.88
CA ALA A 190 25.35 -1.80 3.33
C ALA A 190 24.28 -2.47 4.20
N LEU A 191 23.50 -3.38 3.62
CA LEU A 191 22.52 -4.20 4.34
C LEU A 191 23.24 -5.35 5.04
N ARG A 192 23.14 -5.41 6.36
CA ARG A 192 23.86 -6.39 7.20
C ARG A 192 23.38 -7.82 6.94
N ALA A 193 24.10 -8.81 7.46
CA ALA A 193 23.66 -10.21 7.40
C ALA A 193 22.24 -10.39 8.01
N GLY A 194 21.46 -11.33 7.47
CA GLY A 194 20.05 -11.51 7.83
C GLY A 194 19.08 -10.79 6.89
N ASP A 195 17.84 -10.57 7.30
CA ASP A 195 16.87 -9.85 6.48
C ASP A 195 17.18 -8.35 6.46
N GLY A 196 16.94 -7.68 5.33
CA GLY A 196 17.22 -6.26 5.20
C GLY A 196 16.52 -5.64 4.01
N MET A 197 16.37 -4.32 4.05
CA MET A 197 15.61 -3.61 3.04
C MET A 197 16.13 -2.20 2.80
N ALA A 198 16.08 -1.77 1.56
CA ALA A 198 16.30 -0.38 1.16
C ALA A 198 15.14 0.06 0.27
N THR A 199 14.47 1.14 0.62
CA THR A 199 13.31 1.65 -0.13
C THR A 199 13.51 3.11 -0.47
N VAL A 200 13.56 3.42 -1.75
CA VAL A 200 13.46 4.78 -2.26
C VAL A 200 12.00 5.07 -2.56
N ARG A 201 11.50 6.20 -2.06
CA ARG A 201 10.15 6.70 -2.31
C ARG A 201 10.22 8.15 -2.74
N THR A 202 9.70 8.47 -3.91
CA THR A 202 9.62 9.86 -4.38
C THR A 202 8.42 10.59 -3.81
N ARG A 203 8.54 11.92 -3.77
CA ARG A 203 7.44 12.84 -3.57
C ARG A 203 6.63 12.92 -4.86
N ALA A 204 5.33 12.63 -4.83
CA ALA A 204 4.54 12.88 -6.04
C ALA A 204 4.47 14.40 -6.29
N GLN A 205 4.55 14.80 -7.55
CA GLN A 205 4.77 16.20 -7.97
C GLN A 205 3.62 17.18 -7.65
N THR A 206 2.46 16.72 -7.16
CA THR A 206 1.25 17.53 -6.96
C THR A 206 0.54 17.20 -5.65
N GLN A 207 1.16 17.48 -4.49
CA GLN A 207 0.61 17.01 -3.22
C GLN A 207 0.33 18.11 -2.19
N SER A 208 -0.76 17.91 -1.44
CA SER A 208 -1.14 18.68 -0.25
C SER A 208 -0.08 18.60 0.85
N GLU A 209 -0.13 19.55 1.79
CA GLU A 209 0.70 19.58 3.00
C GLU A 209 0.64 18.26 3.80
N GLU A 210 -0.48 17.50 3.78
CA GLU A 210 -0.52 16.20 4.48
C GLU A 210 0.45 15.18 3.89
N ARG A 211 0.61 15.15 2.56
CA ARG A 211 1.50 14.14 2.00
C ARG A 211 2.97 14.51 2.10
N LEU A 212 3.27 15.81 2.24
CA LEU A 212 4.55 16.29 2.73
C LEU A 212 4.86 15.70 4.11
N ARG A 213 3.90 15.77 5.03
CA ARG A 213 4.03 15.14 6.35
C ARG A 213 4.21 13.63 6.24
N LEU A 214 3.48 12.95 5.35
CA LEU A 214 3.67 11.50 5.14
C LEU A 214 5.10 11.15 4.71
N GLN A 215 5.72 11.94 3.84
CA GLN A 215 7.12 11.73 3.44
C GLN A 215 8.08 11.92 4.62
N GLU A 216 7.84 12.91 5.47
CA GLU A 216 8.59 13.06 6.71
C GLU A 216 8.42 11.83 7.61
N LYS A 217 7.19 11.32 7.78
CA LYS A 217 6.93 10.10 8.57
C LYS A 217 7.60 8.85 8.00
N VAL A 218 7.77 8.75 6.69
CA VAL A 218 8.58 7.69 6.06
C VAL A 218 10.04 7.86 6.48
N GLY A 219 10.58 9.09 6.37
CA GLY A 219 11.96 9.39 6.73
C GLY A 219 12.30 9.26 8.22
N THR A 220 11.32 9.44 9.12
CA THR A 220 11.49 9.20 10.57
C THR A 220 11.23 7.76 10.99
N GLY A 221 10.80 6.88 10.06
CA GLY A 221 10.41 5.50 10.37
C GLY A 221 9.08 5.38 11.12
N SER A 222 8.29 6.44 11.15
CA SER A 222 6.98 6.50 11.79
C SER A 222 5.89 5.82 10.95
N LEU A 223 6.04 5.81 9.62
CA LEU A 223 5.15 5.10 8.69
C LEU A 223 5.71 3.71 8.40
N ALA A 224 4.95 2.66 8.71
CA ALA A 224 5.37 1.27 8.49
C ALA A 224 5.08 0.78 7.07
N GLY A 225 4.00 1.26 6.46
CA GLY A 225 3.65 0.90 5.10
C GLY A 225 2.48 1.70 4.54
N GLU A 226 2.25 1.51 3.24
CA GLU A 226 1.17 2.11 2.48
C GLU A 226 0.49 1.04 1.63
N ILE A 227 -0.82 1.14 1.46
CA ILE A 227 -1.55 0.33 0.50
C ILE A 227 -2.60 1.19 -0.19
N ASP A 228 -2.64 1.10 -1.52
CA ASP A 228 -3.69 1.67 -2.34
C ASP A 228 -4.58 0.51 -2.83
N VAL A 229 -5.91 0.61 -2.65
CA VAL A 229 -6.88 -0.45 -2.97
C VAL A 229 -7.97 0.10 -3.88
N VAL A 230 -8.26 -0.64 -4.96
CA VAL A 230 -9.34 -0.37 -5.91
C VAL A 230 -10.17 -1.62 -6.10
N ALA A 231 -11.49 -1.51 -5.96
CA ALA A 231 -12.43 -2.62 -6.04
C ALA A 231 -13.56 -2.33 -7.04
N VAL A 232 -13.78 -3.29 -7.94
CA VAL A 232 -14.83 -3.26 -8.98
C VAL A 232 -15.62 -4.55 -8.89
N ASN A 233 -16.93 -4.44 -8.66
CA ASN A 233 -17.86 -5.58 -8.57
C ASN A 233 -17.45 -6.71 -7.60
N GLY A 234 -16.71 -6.38 -6.53
CA GLY A 234 -16.23 -7.35 -5.54
C GLY A 234 -14.88 -8.01 -5.90
N THR A 235 -14.36 -7.75 -7.10
CA THR A 235 -12.95 -8.01 -7.46
C THR A 235 -12.12 -6.79 -7.08
N HIS A 236 -10.86 -6.97 -6.65
CA HIS A 236 -9.99 -5.86 -6.30
C HIS A 236 -8.59 -6.01 -6.90
N THR A 237 -7.88 -4.89 -6.91
CA THR A 237 -6.45 -4.81 -7.15
C THR A 237 -5.84 -3.81 -6.18
N GLU A 238 -4.56 -4.00 -5.87
CA GLU A 238 -3.86 -3.21 -4.88
C GLU A 238 -2.41 -2.93 -5.26
N SER A 239 -1.85 -1.89 -4.65
CA SER A 239 -0.42 -1.61 -4.61
C SER A 239 -0.01 -1.41 -3.16
N ALA A 240 0.63 -2.42 -2.56
CA ALA A 240 1.16 -2.36 -1.20
C ALA A 240 2.67 -2.09 -1.19
N LEU A 241 3.14 -1.30 -0.23
CA LEU A 241 4.54 -0.97 -0.01
C LEU A 241 4.83 -0.98 1.50
N GLY A 242 5.74 -1.83 1.96
CA GLY A 242 6.26 -1.83 3.33
C GLY A 242 7.59 -1.09 3.45
N TYR A 243 7.86 -0.45 4.58
CA TYR A 243 9.14 0.22 4.91
C TYR A 243 10.03 -0.58 5.86
N ALA A 244 9.58 -1.75 6.31
CA ALA A 244 10.43 -2.83 6.82
C ALA A 244 10.11 -4.17 6.16
N HIS A 245 11.08 -5.08 6.17
CA HIS A 245 11.01 -6.46 5.71
C HIS A 245 9.92 -7.25 6.44
N SER A 246 9.72 -6.96 7.73
CA SER A 246 8.67 -7.60 8.53
C SER A 246 7.27 -7.04 8.28
N THR A 247 7.14 -5.94 7.54
CA THR A 247 5.84 -5.30 7.31
C THR A 247 5.13 -5.91 6.09
N SER A 248 3.88 -6.32 6.30
CA SER A 248 3.01 -6.86 5.25
C SER A 248 1.61 -6.29 5.36
N LEU A 249 1.05 -5.89 4.22
CA LEU A 249 -0.30 -5.34 4.06
C LEU A 249 -1.02 -6.19 3.01
N VAL A 250 -2.10 -6.85 3.40
CA VAL A 250 -2.82 -7.79 2.54
C VAL A 250 -4.31 -7.47 2.57
N VAL A 251 -4.91 -7.28 1.40
CA VAL A 251 -6.37 -7.14 1.29
C VAL A 251 -7.00 -8.51 1.52
N LYS A 252 -7.85 -8.62 2.54
CA LYS A 252 -8.64 -9.84 2.83
C LYS A 252 -9.98 -9.80 2.10
N ASN A 253 -10.58 -8.61 2.03
CA ASN A 253 -11.83 -8.37 1.34
C ASN A 253 -11.91 -6.89 0.95
N ALA A 254 -12.41 -6.59 -0.24
CA ALA A 254 -12.64 -5.24 -0.69
C ALA A 254 -13.89 -5.16 -1.58
N GLY A 255 -14.67 -4.12 -1.38
CA GLY A 255 -15.85 -3.80 -2.15
C GLY A 255 -16.33 -2.39 -1.84
N LYS A 256 -17.44 -2.00 -2.44
CA LYS A 256 -18.00 -0.65 -2.29
C LYS A 256 -18.32 -0.33 -0.83
N GLY A 257 -17.62 0.65 -0.27
CA GLY A 257 -17.77 1.12 1.11
C GLY A 257 -17.24 0.17 2.18
N LYS A 258 -16.49 -0.88 1.82
CA LYS A 258 -15.91 -1.83 2.77
C LYS A 258 -14.57 -2.38 2.31
N VAL A 259 -13.55 -2.25 3.14
CA VAL A 259 -12.24 -2.89 2.96
C VAL A 259 -11.78 -3.50 4.27
N THR A 260 -11.28 -4.72 4.21
CA THR A 260 -10.65 -5.41 5.34
C THR A 260 -9.22 -5.78 4.94
N LEU A 261 -8.27 -5.38 5.77
CA LEU A 261 -6.83 -5.59 5.57
C LEU A 261 -6.29 -6.42 6.72
N ALA A 262 -5.43 -7.39 6.42
CA ALA A 262 -4.49 -7.90 7.41
C ALA A 262 -3.23 -7.05 7.37
N VAL A 263 -2.84 -6.56 8.54
CA VAL A 263 -1.62 -5.79 8.75
C VAL A 263 -0.74 -6.59 9.69
N ARG A 264 0.47 -6.91 9.21
CA ARG A 264 1.48 -7.60 10.00
C ARG A 264 2.74 -6.76 10.05
N ALA A 265 3.32 -6.66 11.23
CA ALA A 265 4.67 -6.16 11.40
C ALA A 265 5.32 -6.78 12.65
N GLU A 266 6.64 -6.69 12.77
CA GLU A 266 7.40 -7.20 13.92
C GLU A 266 8.11 -6.05 14.64
N TYR A 267 7.37 -4.97 14.93
CA TYR A 267 7.86 -3.85 15.73
C TYR A 267 7.37 -3.95 17.18
N SER A 268 8.21 -3.56 18.12
CA SER A 268 7.79 -3.38 19.52
C SER A 268 7.01 -2.07 19.76
N GLU A 269 7.12 -1.11 18.85
CA GLU A 269 6.50 0.21 18.95
C GLU A 269 5.37 0.41 17.93
N GLY A 270 4.40 1.25 18.29
CA GLY A 270 3.28 1.60 17.41
C GLY A 270 3.70 2.41 16.18
N LYS A 271 3.00 2.18 15.07
CA LYS A 271 3.33 2.71 13.74
C LYS A 271 2.07 3.17 13.04
N LEU A 272 2.27 4.01 12.04
CA LEU A 272 1.23 4.48 11.15
C LEU A 272 1.19 3.62 9.88
N PHE A 273 0.00 3.46 9.29
CA PHE A 273 -0.19 2.96 7.93
C PHE A 273 -1.05 3.91 7.13
N ARG A 274 -0.67 4.12 5.88
CA ARG A 274 -1.51 4.83 4.91
C ARG A 274 -2.33 3.82 4.13
N ILE A 275 -3.62 4.08 4.03
CA ILE A 275 -4.57 3.27 3.25
C ILE A 275 -5.26 4.23 2.29
N GLY A 276 -4.96 4.13 1.01
CA GLY A 276 -5.64 4.86 -0.05
C GLY A 276 -6.74 3.99 -0.65
N LEU A 277 -7.94 4.55 -0.80
CA LEU A 277 -9.10 3.92 -1.43
C LEU A 277 -9.57 4.81 -2.57
N ASP A 278 -9.91 4.24 -3.72
CA ASP A 278 -10.59 5.03 -4.75
C ASP A 278 -12.00 5.41 -4.30
N ARG A 279 -12.65 6.32 -5.03
CA ARG A 279 -13.98 6.82 -4.66
C ARG A 279 -15.04 5.73 -4.61
N ASP A 280 -14.98 4.73 -5.49
CA ASP A 280 -15.97 3.66 -5.49
C ASP A 280 -15.72 2.67 -4.35
N THR A 281 -14.46 2.33 -4.06
CA THR A 281 -14.11 1.48 -2.92
C THR A 281 -14.42 2.16 -1.59
N ALA A 282 -14.08 3.45 -1.42
CA ALA A 282 -14.43 4.21 -0.23
C ALA A 282 -15.95 4.40 -0.10
N GLY A 283 -16.66 4.36 -1.23
CA GLY A 283 -18.06 4.75 -1.35
C GLY A 283 -18.23 6.27 -1.48
N THR A 284 -19.43 6.69 -1.91
CA THR A 284 -19.80 8.11 -1.93
C THR A 284 -19.99 8.61 -0.50
N GLY A 285 -19.59 9.83 -0.14
CA GLY A 285 -19.83 10.36 1.21
C GLY A 285 -18.78 11.37 1.68
N SER A 286 -18.88 11.77 2.94
CA SER A 286 -17.82 12.51 3.63
C SER A 286 -16.96 11.57 4.47
N ALA A 287 -15.76 12.03 4.86
CA ALA A 287 -14.89 11.33 5.80
C ALA A 287 -15.59 11.01 7.15
N ASP A 288 -16.63 11.77 7.51
CA ASP A 288 -17.40 11.54 8.75
C ASP A 288 -18.29 10.30 8.68
N GLU A 289 -18.53 9.76 7.49
CA GLU A 289 -19.26 8.51 7.32
C GLU A 289 -18.32 7.28 7.41
N LEU A 290 -17.00 7.45 7.29
CA LEU A 290 -16.06 6.33 7.38
C LEU A 290 -15.87 5.88 8.84
N ARG A 291 -15.77 4.57 9.08
CA ARG A 291 -15.46 3.97 10.38
C ARG A 291 -14.27 3.05 10.19
N CYS A 292 -13.29 3.15 11.09
CA CYS A 292 -12.18 2.21 11.15
C CYS A 292 -12.29 1.36 12.41
N ARG A 293 -11.98 0.07 12.29
CA ARG A 293 -11.89 -0.88 13.39
C ARG A 293 -10.54 -1.58 13.35
N LEU A 294 -9.99 -1.84 14.54
CA LEU A 294 -8.82 -2.69 14.74
C LEU A 294 -9.28 -3.93 15.51
N ASP A 295 -9.13 -5.11 14.93
CA ASP A 295 -9.56 -6.39 15.51
C ASP A 295 -11.02 -6.36 15.99
N GLY A 296 -11.88 -5.78 15.15
CA GLY A 296 -13.31 -5.58 15.43
C GLY A 296 -13.63 -4.43 16.39
N GLN A 297 -12.64 -3.88 17.11
CA GLN A 297 -12.84 -2.76 18.04
C GLN A 297 -12.86 -1.41 17.31
N PRO A 298 -13.83 -0.52 17.60
CA PRO A 298 -13.90 0.78 16.95
C PRO A 298 -12.70 1.65 17.30
N MET A 299 -12.05 2.22 16.28
CA MET A 299 -10.99 3.21 16.44
C MET A 299 -11.59 4.61 16.54
N LYS A 300 -10.97 5.47 17.35
CA LYS A 300 -11.38 6.89 17.42
C LYS A 300 -10.86 7.63 16.20
N ARG A 301 -11.73 8.38 15.51
CA ARG A 301 -11.29 9.33 14.49
C ARG A 301 -10.72 10.58 15.17
N VAL A 302 -9.54 11.01 14.75
CA VAL A 302 -8.84 12.16 15.30
C VAL A 302 -8.20 13.00 14.17
N SER A 303 -7.64 14.15 14.50
CA SER A 303 -6.84 14.94 13.53
C SER A 303 -5.48 14.29 13.30
N VAL A 304 -4.80 14.68 12.21
CA VAL A 304 -3.42 14.25 11.94
C VAL A 304 -2.50 14.59 13.11
N GLN A 305 -2.60 15.78 13.69
CA GLN A 305 -1.76 16.21 14.83
C GLN A 305 -1.98 15.33 16.07
N GLU A 306 -3.21 14.88 16.30
CA GLU A 306 -3.52 13.99 17.41
C GLU A 306 -2.99 12.57 17.15
N LEU A 307 -3.03 12.06 15.91
CA LEU A 307 -2.34 10.81 15.57
C LEU A 307 -0.84 10.89 15.84
N GLU A 308 -0.21 12.00 15.46
CA GLU A 308 1.21 12.23 15.69
C GLU A 308 1.53 12.26 17.19
N ARG A 309 0.69 12.92 17.98
CA ARG A 309 0.81 12.94 19.44
C ARG A 309 0.72 11.53 20.02
N LEU A 310 -0.32 10.76 19.65
CA LEU A 310 -0.51 9.38 20.11
C LEU A 310 0.68 8.49 19.78
N GLN A 311 1.24 8.62 18.57
CA GLN A 311 2.43 7.89 18.16
C GLN A 311 3.66 8.28 18.98
N ASN A 312 3.93 9.58 19.12
CA ASN A 312 5.10 10.08 19.85
C ASN A 312 5.08 9.70 21.34
N GLU A 313 3.89 9.68 21.93
CA GLU A 313 3.67 9.25 23.32
C GLU A 313 3.63 7.73 23.48
N LYS A 314 3.71 6.95 22.39
CA LYS A 314 3.58 5.50 22.39
C LYS A 314 2.29 5.04 23.07
N SER A 315 1.20 5.73 22.76
CA SER A 315 -0.12 5.49 23.33
C SER A 315 -0.60 4.06 23.02
N ALA A 316 -1.27 3.42 23.97
CA ALA A 316 -1.95 2.15 23.74
C ALA A 316 -3.27 2.31 22.95
N GLN A 317 -3.69 3.55 22.67
CA GLN A 317 -4.95 3.83 21.99
C GLN A 317 -4.77 3.85 20.47
N ALA A 318 -5.41 2.89 19.79
CA ALA A 318 -5.55 2.92 18.33
C ALA A 318 -6.48 4.07 17.89
N ALA A 319 -6.08 4.77 16.84
CA ALA A 319 -6.82 5.89 16.27
C ALA A 319 -6.58 6.00 14.76
N TYR A 320 -7.44 6.71 14.06
CA TYR A 320 -7.27 6.99 12.63
C TYR A 320 -7.67 8.42 12.27
N CYS A 321 -7.21 8.89 11.13
CA CYS A 321 -7.76 10.05 10.44
C CYS A 321 -8.09 9.64 9.01
N ALA A 322 -9.02 10.37 8.39
CA ALA A 322 -9.49 10.08 7.04
C ALA A 322 -9.85 11.39 6.36
N GLU A 323 -9.47 11.50 5.10
CA GLU A 323 -9.67 12.66 4.25
C GLU A 323 -10.14 12.20 2.87
N PHE A 324 -11.12 12.90 2.31
CA PHE A 324 -11.60 12.67 0.95
C PHE A 324 -11.02 13.74 0.04
N GLY A 325 -10.45 13.31 -1.07
CA GLY A 325 -9.97 14.17 -2.14
C GLY A 325 -10.49 13.72 -3.50
N ASP A 326 -9.91 14.28 -4.56
CA ASP A 326 -10.35 13.99 -5.93
C ASP A 326 -10.19 12.52 -6.30
N ARG A 327 -9.17 11.84 -5.76
CA ARG A 327 -8.85 10.44 -6.05
C ARG A 327 -9.63 9.42 -5.22
N GLY A 328 -10.37 9.85 -4.19
CA GLY A 328 -11.02 8.95 -3.24
C GLY A 328 -10.72 9.34 -1.80
N CYS A 329 -10.39 8.36 -0.97
CA CYS A 329 -10.13 8.55 0.45
C CYS A 329 -8.72 8.11 0.84
N ASP A 330 -7.97 8.99 1.50
CA ASP A 330 -6.71 8.66 2.16
C ASP A 330 -6.97 8.52 3.67
N VAL A 331 -6.55 7.39 4.25
CA VAL A 331 -6.70 7.06 5.67
C VAL A 331 -5.32 6.84 6.27
N LEU A 332 -5.07 7.44 7.43
CA LEU A 332 -3.88 7.18 8.24
C LEU A 332 -4.33 6.50 9.54
N ALA A 333 -3.86 5.28 9.77
CA ALA A 333 -4.22 4.49 10.93
C ALA A 333 -3.01 4.27 11.85
N TYR A 334 -3.14 4.59 13.13
CA TYR A 334 -2.16 4.26 14.17
C TYR A 334 -2.51 2.93 14.83
N VAL A 335 -1.57 1.99 14.76
CA VAL A 335 -1.65 0.69 15.42
C VAL A 335 -0.59 0.66 16.54
N PRO A 336 -0.98 0.56 17.82
CA PRO A 336 -0.11 0.84 18.96
C PRO A 336 0.89 -0.27 19.31
N HIS A 337 0.52 -1.52 19.03
CA HIS A 337 1.35 -2.70 19.26
C HIS A 337 1.25 -3.59 18.03
N PHE A 338 2.34 -4.26 17.65
CA PHE A 338 2.32 -5.11 16.48
C PHE A 338 2.43 -6.58 16.78
N SER A 339 1.41 -7.27 16.30
CA SER A 339 1.44 -8.63 15.79
C SER A 339 0.80 -8.62 14.40
N GLU A 340 0.10 -9.69 14.05
CA GLU A 340 -0.92 -9.65 13.01
C GLU A 340 -2.19 -9.01 13.58
N HIS A 341 -2.78 -8.07 12.82
CA HIS A 341 -4.02 -7.37 13.14
C HIS A 341 -4.93 -7.28 11.93
N GLU A 342 -6.23 -7.17 12.17
CA GLU A 342 -7.23 -6.88 11.15
C GLU A 342 -7.65 -5.40 11.24
N LEU A 343 -7.42 -4.64 10.17
CA LEU A 343 -7.97 -3.30 9.98
C LEU A 343 -9.19 -3.37 9.06
N ALA A 344 -10.35 -2.97 9.56
CA ALA A 344 -11.57 -2.86 8.76
C ALA A 344 -11.97 -1.40 8.59
N LEU A 345 -12.17 -0.98 7.34
CA LEU A 345 -12.73 0.30 6.95
C LEU A 345 -14.11 0.06 6.40
N GLU A 346 -15.12 0.67 7.01
CA GLU A 346 -16.52 0.48 6.65
C GLU A 346 -17.23 1.82 6.63
N LYS A 347 -18.09 2.02 5.64
CA LYS A 347 -19.00 3.14 5.64
C LYS A 347 -20.09 2.91 6.70
N ALA A 348 -20.29 3.87 7.59
CA ALA A 348 -21.41 3.88 8.50
C ALA A 348 -22.71 3.78 7.68
N ALA A 349 -23.57 2.83 8.05
CA ALA A 349 -24.93 2.83 7.55
C ALA A 349 -25.52 4.20 7.84
N ARG A 350 -25.97 4.92 6.80
CA ARG A 350 -26.84 6.06 7.06
C ARG A 350 -27.99 5.50 7.90
N PRO A 351 -28.39 6.17 8.99
CA PRO A 351 -29.67 5.85 9.57
C PRO A 351 -30.63 5.91 8.40
N GLY A 352 -31.18 4.76 8.02
CA GLY A 352 -32.15 4.75 6.95
C GLY A 352 -33.15 5.83 7.31
N THR A 353 -33.70 6.52 6.31
CA THR A 353 -35.10 6.89 6.46
C THR A 353 -35.80 5.58 6.80
N GLN A 354 -35.92 5.28 8.09
CA GLN A 354 -36.90 4.34 8.57
C GLN A 354 -38.15 4.93 7.99
N THR A 355 -38.63 4.35 6.89
CA THR A 355 -40.01 4.54 6.49
C THR A 355 -40.76 4.19 7.74
N THR A 356 -41.25 5.20 8.45
CA THR A 356 -41.98 4.98 9.69
C THR A 356 -43.07 3.99 9.29
N PRO A 357 -43.08 2.75 9.82
CA PRO A 357 -44.02 1.75 9.35
C PRO A 357 -45.43 2.34 9.48
N GLY A 358 -46.11 2.55 8.36
CA GLY A 358 -47.39 3.26 8.31
C GLY A 358 -47.41 4.59 7.54
N PHE A 359 -46.28 5.22 7.21
CA PHE A 359 -46.28 6.44 6.38
C PHE A 359 -46.74 6.15 4.94
N GLU A 360 -46.32 5.00 4.38
CA GLU A 360 -46.81 4.50 3.09
C GLU A 360 -48.31 4.20 3.14
N LEU A 361 -48.79 3.64 4.25
CA LEU A 361 -50.20 3.31 4.47
C LEU A 361 -51.06 4.58 4.62
N ALA A 362 -50.54 5.60 5.31
CA ALA A 362 -51.15 6.91 5.42
C ALA A 362 -51.28 7.59 4.05
N LEU A 363 -50.25 7.54 3.21
CA LEU A 363 -50.29 8.07 1.84
C LEU A 363 -51.34 7.36 0.98
N VAL A 364 -51.42 6.02 1.05
CA VAL A 364 -52.44 5.24 0.33
C VAL A 364 -53.86 5.60 0.80
N ILE A 365 -54.09 5.71 2.11
CA ILE A 365 -55.39 6.12 2.67
C ILE A 365 -55.75 7.53 2.20
N LEU A 366 -54.80 8.45 2.17
CA LEU A 366 -55.02 9.84 1.75
C LEU A 366 -55.44 9.90 0.27
N VAL A 367 -54.77 9.13 -0.59
CA VAL A 367 -55.13 9.02 -2.01
C VAL A 367 -56.53 8.41 -2.20
N ILE A 368 -56.87 7.36 -1.46
CA ILE A 368 -58.19 6.73 -1.51
C ILE A 368 -59.27 7.70 -1.03
N ALA A 369 -59.03 8.41 0.08
CA ALA A 369 -59.95 9.42 0.60
C ALA A 369 -60.18 10.54 -0.41
N TRP A 370 -59.12 11.02 -1.06
CA TRP A 370 -59.21 12.03 -2.12
C TRP A 370 -60.01 11.53 -3.32
N ALA A 371 -59.77 10.30 -3.78
CA ALA A 371 -60.52 9.68 -4.87
C ALA A 371 -62.02 9.54 -4.55
N LEU A 372 -62.36 9.19 -3.31
CA LEU A 372 -63.75 9.13 -2.83
C LEU A 372 -64.42 10.51 -2.82
N VAL A 373 -63.72 11.55 -2.33
CA VAL A 373 -64.23 12.93 -2.34
C VAL A 373 -64.51 13.38 -3.78
N VAL A 374 -63.58 13.14 -4.71
CA VAL A 374 -63.76 13.47 -6.13
C VAL A 374 -64.94 12.71 -6.74
N PHE A 375 -65.06 11.40 -6.48
CA PHE A 375 -66.15 10.59 -6.97
C PHE A 375 -67.52 11.08 -6.49
N VAL A 376 -67.65 11.41 -5.20
CA VAL A 376 -68.89 11.96 -4.61
C VAL A 376 -69.22 13.33 -5.21
N ALA A 377 -68.22 14.19 -5.41
CA ALA A 377 -68.41 15.51 -6.01
C ALA A 377 -68.92 15.42 -7.46
N ILE A 378 -68.41 14.46 -8.25
CA ILE A 378 -68.88 14.21 -9.63
C ILE A 378 -70.33 13.70 -9.60
N ARG A 379 -70.65 12.73 -8.74
CA ARG A 379 -71.98 12.11 -8.68
C ARG A 379 -73.09 13.06 -8.19
N ARG A 380 -72.77 14.13 -7.45
CA ARG A 380 -73.75 15.15 -7.03
C ARG A 380 -74.06 16.19 -8.10
N ARG A 381 -73.25 16.27 -9.17
CA ARG A 381 -73.43 17.22 -10.28
C ARG A 381 -74.09 16.60 -11.52
N ALA A 382 -74.07 15.28 -11.64
CA ALA A 382 -74.87 14.51 -12.60
C ALA A 382 -76.22 14.16 -11.98
#